data_AF-A0A7J7F7V5-F1
#
_entry.id   AF-A0A7J7F7V5-F1
#
_cell.length_a   1.000
_cell.length_b   1.000
_cell.length_c   1.000
_cell.angle_alpha   90.00
_cell.angle_beta   90.00
_cell.angle_gamma   90.00
#
_symmetry.space_group_name_H-M   'P 1'
#
loop_
_entity.id
_entity.type
_entity.pdbx_description
1 polymer ?
#
loop_
_entity_poly.entity_id
_entity_poly.type
_entity_poly.pdbx_seq_one_letter_code
_entity_poly.pdbx_strand_id
1 'polypeptide(L)' 'MKEHPMASSNLPCMLDQSGVAFANGKSWKALRRFSLATMRDFGMGKRSMVERIKDEAQCLVDELQKSEGEP' A
#
# COMPACT_ATOMS: atom_id res chain seq x y z
N MET A 1 47.84 -11.68 3.99
CA MET A 1 47.74 -10.74 2.86
C MET A 1 46.26 -10.46 2.65
N LYS A 2 45.85 -9.29 3.16
CA LYS A 2 44.60 -8.55 2.93
C LYS A 2 43.26 -9.26 3.19
N GLU A 3 42.76 -9.01 4.40
CA GLU A 3 41.35 -8.73 4.68
C GLU A 3 40.71 -7.94 3.51
N HIS A 4 39.59 -8.43 2.98
CA HIS A 4 38.66 -7.66 2.16
C HIS A 4 37.32 -7.62 2.89
N PRO A 5 36.94 -6.47 3.48
CA PRO A 5 35.62 -6.33 4.07
C PRO A 5 34.64 -6.11 2.91
N MET A 6 33.79 -7.11 2.65
CA MET A 6 32.61 -6.89 1.81
C MET A 6 31.74 -5.89 2.56
N ALA A 7 31.71 -4.67 2.03
CA ALA A 7 30.88 -3.58 2.52
C ALA A 7 29.46 -4.10 2.74
N SER A 8 29.09 -4.25 4.01
CA SER A 8 27.70 -4.34 4.42
C SER A 8 27.09 -2.96 4.14
N SER A 9 26.56 -2.82 2.94
CA SER A 9 25.73 -1.68 2.55
C SER A 9 24.52 -1.68 3.49
N ASN A 10 24.54 -0.76 4.44
CA ASN A 10 23.39 -0.41 5.28
C ASN A 10 22.31 0.26 4.42
N LEU A 11 21.62 -0.51 3.56
CA LEU A 11 20.28 -0.14 3.16
C LEU A 11 19.34 -0.55 4.31
N PRO A 12 18.57 0.36 4.92
CA PRO A 12 17.46 -0.06 5.76
C PRO A 12 16.52 -0.88 4.87
N CYS A 13 16.39 -2.16 5.20
CA CYS A 13 15.41 -3.04 4.59
C CYS A 13 14.03 -2.45 4.90
N MET A 14 13.48 -1.64 3.99
CA MET A 14 12.17 -1.00 4.16
C MET A 14 11.02 -2.01 4.25
N LEU A 15 11.31 -3.29 4.03
CA LEU A 15 10.38 -4.40 4.08
C LEU A 15 10.80 -5.37 5.19
N ASP A 16 10.63 -4.95 6.45
CA ASP A 16 10.61 -5.91 7.55
C ASP A 16 9.57 -7.01 7.23
N GLN A 17 9.80 -8.25 7.67
CA GLN A 17 8.93 -9.41 7.38
C GLN A 17 7.63 -9.38 8.21
N SER A 18 7.01 -8.19 8.25
CA SER A 18 5.89 -7.79 9.07
C SER A 18 4.75 -7.28 8.18
N GLY A 19 3.54 -7.27 8.74
CA GLY A 19 2.35 -6.78 8.03
C GLY A 19 1.79 -7.77 6.99
N VAL A 20 0.62 -7.44 6.44
CA VAL A 20 -0.12 -8.34 5.54
C VAL A 20 0.58 -8.58 4.19
N ALA A 21 1.48 -7.68 3.78
CA ALA A 21 2.20 -7.75 2.52
C ALA A 21 3.44 -8.65 2.58
N PHE A 22 4.20 -8.62 3.70
CA PHE A 22 5.53 -9.24 3.78
C PHE A 22 5.67 -10.31 4.87
N ALA A 23 4.71 -10.44 5.80
CA ALA A 23 4.72 -11.51 6.79
C ALA A 23 4.47 -12.89 6.16
N ASN A 24 4.83 -13.95 6.88
CA ASN A 24 4.59 -15.35 6.47
C ASN A 24 3.96 -16.18 7.61
N GLY A 25 3.54 -17.41 7.31
CA GLY A 25 3.07 -18.38 8.29
C GLY A 25 1.77 -17.95 8.98
N LYS A 26 1.71 -18.15 10.30
CA LYS A 26 0.49 -17.89 11.09
C LYS A 26 0.16 -16.40 11.19
N SER A 27 1.16 -15.53 11.31
CA SER A 27 0.96 -14.08 11.42
C SER A 27 0.32 -13.51 10.15
N TRP A 28 0.82 -13.89 8.96
CA TRP A 28 0.22 -13.49 7.69
C TRP A 28 -1.23 -13.95 7.54
N LYS A 29 -1.52 -15.20 7.90
CA LYS A 29 -2.89 -15.74 7.83
C LYS A 29 -3.86 -14.95 8.72
N ALA A 30 -3.43 -14.56 9.93
CA ALA A 30 -4.24 -13.77 10.84
C ALA A 30 -4.46 -12.34 10.32
N LEU A 31 -3.37 -11.66 9.93
CA LEU A 31 -3.42 -10.29 9.40
C LEU A 31 -4.28 -10.20 8.14
N ARG A 32 -4.12 -11.14 7.20
CA ARG A 32 -4.92 -11.19 5.96
C ARG A 32 -6.41 -11.32 6.24
N ARG A 33 -6.80 -12.21 7.17
CA ARG A 33 -8.22 -12.39 7.53
C ARG A 33 -8.80 -11.13 8.14
N PHE A 34 -8.08 -10.54 9.09
CA PHE A 34 -8.48 -9.29 9.73
C PHE A 34 -8.61 -8.15 8.70
N SER A 35 -7.56 -7.90 7.90
CA SER A 35 -7.56 -6.82 6.91
C SER A 35 -8.70 -6.97 5.88
N LEU A 36 -8.94 -8.19 5.37
CA LEU A 36 -10.02 -8.42 4.41
C LEU A 36 -11.42 -8.23 5.02
N ALA A 37 -11.62 -8.64 6.27
CA ALA A 37 -12.88 -8.40 6.99
C ALA A 37 -13.11 -6.90 7.15
N THR A 38 -12.14 -6.20 7.72
CA THR A 38 -12.19 -4.75 7.93
C THR A 38 -12.44 -3.97 6.64
N MET A 39 -11.77 -4.33 5.52
CA MET A 39 -12.02 -3.66 4.24
C MET A 39 -13.45 -3.88 3.73
N ARG A 40 -14.03 -5.07 3.88
CA ARG A 40 -15.42 -5.35 3.50
C ARG A 40 -16.42 -4.58 4.37
N ASP A 41 -16.11 -4.42 5.65
CA ASP A 41 -16.91 -3.63 6.58
C ASP A 41 -16.86 -2.15 6.21
N PHE A 42 -15.70 -1.62 5.80
CA PHE A 42 -15.56 -0.29 5.21
C PHE A 42 -16.20 -0.14 3.82
N GLY A 43 -16.82 -1.19 3.29
CA GLY A 43 -17.60 -1.14 2.06
C GLY A 43 -16.83 -1.52 0.80
N MET A 44 -15.62 -2.09 0.91
CA MET A 44 -14.94 -2.68 -0.24
C MET A 44 -15.84 -3.72 -0.92
N GLY A 45 -16.07 -3.56 -2.22
CA GLY A 45 -17.00 -4.38 -3.01
C GLY A 45 -18.48 -3.99 -2.88
N LYS A 46 -18.81 -2.93 -2.12
CA LYS A 46 -20.15 -2.34 -2.06
C LYS A 46 -20.20 -1.04 -2.85
N ARG A 47 -21.43 -0.58 -3.15
CA ARG A 47 -21.69 0.68 -3.85
C ARG A 47 -21.03 1.89 -3.16
N SER A 48 -20.99 1.91 -1.83
CA SER A 48 -20.40 3.01 -1.05
C SER A 48 -18.92 3.25 -1.35
N MET A 49 -18.11 2.20 -1.58
CA MET A 49 -16.71 2.38 -1.96
C MET A 49 -16.57 2.86 -3.41
N VAL A 50 -17.43 2.38 -4.30
CA VAL A 50 -17.44 2.84 -5.71
C VAL A 50 -17.77 4.33 -5.78
N GLU A 51 -18.73 4.81 -4.98
CA GLU A 51 -19.05 6.24 -4.89
C GLU A 51 -17.85 7.06 -4.42
N ARG A 52 -17.16 6.65 -3.36
CA ARG A 52 -15.92 7.31 -2.90
C ARG A 52 -14.81 7.35 -3.96
N ILE A 53 -14.64 6.26 -4.72
CA ILE A 53 -13.66 6.22 -5.81
C ILE A 53 -14.03 7.21 -6.92
N LYS A 54 -15.32 7.33 -7.25
CA LYS A 54 -15.80 8.29 -8.24
C LYS A 54 -15.60 9.73 -7.77
N ASP A 55 -15.89 10.02 -6.51
CA ASP A 55 -15.68 11.35 -5.94
C ASP A 55 -14.21 11.74 -6.03
N GLU A 56 -13.29 10.85 -5.66
CA GLU A 56 -11.85 11.10 -5.76
C GLU A 56 -11.39 11.26 -7.22
N ALA A 57 -11.95 10.47 -8.14
CA ALA A 57 -11.67 10.62 -9.57
C ALA A 57 -12.14 11.97 -10.11
N GLN A 58 -13.29 12.48 -9.63
CA GLN A 58 -13.76 13.81 -10.00
C GLN A 58 -12.83 14.89 -9.44
N CYS A 59 -12.42 14.79 -8.17
CA CYS A 59 -11.42 15.68 -7.58
C CYS A 59 -10.14 15.72 -8.43
N LEU A 60 -9.66 14.56 -8.89
CA LEU A 60 -8.49 14.47 -9.76
C LEU A 60 -8.72 15.17 -11.11
N VAL A 61 -9.87 14.95 -11.76
CA VAL A 61 -10.22 15.62 -13.02
C VAL A 61 -10.24 17.14 -12.84
N ASP A 62 -10.88 17.62 -11.77
CA ASP A 62 -10.97 19.05 -11.49
C ASP A 62 -9.58 19.66 -11.27
N GLU A 63 -8.67 18.94 -10.60
CA GLU A 63 -7.30 19.40 -10.38
C GLU A 63 -6.47 19.45 -11.67
N LEU A 64 -6.61 18.43 -12.53
CA LEU A 64 -5.95 18.41 -13.84
C LEU A 64 -6.47 19.51 -14.78
N GLN A 65 -7.75 19.87 -14.69
CA GLN A 65 -8.29 20.99 -15.46
C GLN A 65 -7.70 22.33 -15.01
N LYS A 66 -7.44 22.50 -13.71
CA LYS A 66 -6.79 23.70 -13.19
C LYS A 66 -5.33 23.82 -13.61
N SER A 67 -4.63 22.69 -13.80
CA SER A 67 -3.25 22.71 -14.27
C SER A 67 -3.13 23.00 -15.77
N GLU A 68 -4.24 23.15 -16.51
CA GLU A 68 -4.28 23.42 -17.96
C GLU A 68 -3.45 22.45 -18.83
N GLY A 69 -3.12 21.26 -18.30
CA GLY A 69 -2.26 20.29 -18.97
C GLY A 69 -0.76 20.51 -18.76
N GLU A 70 -0.36 21.46 -17.91
CA GLU A 70 1.02 21.58 -17.46
C GLU A 70 1.31 20.56 -16.34
N PRO A 71 2.45 19.84 -16.41
CA PRO A 71 2.85 18.82 -15.44
C PRO A 71 3.25 19.37 -14.06
#